data_AF-A6EI31-F1
#
_entry.id   AF-A6EI31-F1
#
_cell.length_a   1.000
_cell.length_b   1.000
_cell.length_c   1.000
_cell.angle_alpha   90.00
_cell.angle_beta   90.00
_cell.angle_gamma   90.00
#
_symmetry.space_group_name_H-M   'P 1'
#
loop_
_entity.id
_entity.type
_entity.pdbx_description
1 polymer ?
#
loop_
_entity_poly.entity_id
_entity_poly.type
_entity_poly.pdbx_seq_one_letter_code
_entity_poly.pdbx_strand_id
1 'polypeptide(L)'
;MTYFFGTIVIFGLLTCISYENGMAYDSETAMGFPLTFYKMGVGQSLRTGEMEQFTNFDPVSLSIDLLSSILIFLSLYFLFNMLLRNKRMF
;
A
#
# COMPACT_ATOMS: atom_id res chain seq x y z
N MET A 1 10.19 -10.01 16.91
CA MET A 1 9.18 -8.97 17.20
C MET A 1 9.48 -7.66 16.47
N THR A 2 10.66 -7.04 16.64
CA THR A 2 11.00 -5.73 16.02
C THR A 2 10.88 -5.70 14.49
N TYR A 3 11.30 -6.77 13.80
CA TYR A 3 11.22 -6.85 12.34
C TYR A 3 9.79 -6.85 11.81
N PHE A 4 8.89 -7.59 12.46
CA PHE A 4 7.49 -7.67 12.10
C PHE A 4 6.78 -6.31 12.26
N PHE A 5 7.02 -5.62 13.39
CA PHE A 5 6.52 -4.26 13.58
C PHE A 5 7.07 -3.29 12.53
N GLY A 6 8.37 -3.38 12.19
CA GLY A 6 8.97 -2.55 11.15
C GLY A 6 8.32 -2.74 9.78
N THR A 7 8.01 -3.98 9.40
CA THR A 7 7.27 -4.29 8.17
C THR A 7 5.86 -3.70 8.19
N ILE A 8 5.11 -3.85 9.29
CA ILE A 8 3.76 -3.28 9.40
C ILE A 8 3.79 -1.76 9.28
N VAL A 9 4.76 -1.11 9.92
CA VAL A 9 4.92 0.35 9.84
C VAL A 9 5.20 0.78 8.39
N ILE A 10 6.10 0.09 7.68
CA ILE A 10 6.38 0.40 6.28
C ILE A 10 5.15 0.17 5.39
N PHE A 11 4.47 -0.96 5.57
CA PHE A 11 3.24 -1.25 4.82
C PHE A 11 2.17 -0.18 5.03
N GLY A 12 1.92 0.19 6.30
CA GLY A 12 0.96 1.24 6.65
C GLY A 12 1.34 2.61 6.09
N LEU A 13 2.63 2.99 6.16
CA LEU A 13 3.12 4.24 5.57
C LEU A 13 2.95 4.25 4.05
N LEU A 14 3.33 3.18 3.35
CA LEU A 14 3.20 3.07 1.91
C LEU A 14 1.72 3.13 1.47
N THR A 15 0.85 2.42 2.19
CA THR A 15 -0.60 2.44 1.94
C THR A 15 -1.19 3.83 2.19
N CYS A 16 -0.73 4.54 3.22
CA CYS A 16 -1.18 5.90 3.53
C CYS A 16 -0.69 6.92 2.50
N ILE A 17 0.54 6.76 2.00
CA ILE A 17 1.11 7.64 0.97
C ILE A 17 0.45 7.38 -0.39
N SER A 18 0.10 6.14 -0.70
CA SER A 18 -0.60 5.77 -1.93
C SER A 18 -2.11 5.94 -1.86
N TYR A 19 -2.63 6.48 -0.75
CA TYR A 19 -4.05 6.74 -0.60
C TYR A 19 -4.47 7.87 -1.54
N GLU A 20 -5.34 7.53 -2.48
CA GLU A 20 -6.02 8.45 -3.36
C GLU A 20 -7.44 8.63 -2.84
N ASN A 21 -7.79 9.86 -2.43
CA ASN A 21 -9.13 10.19 -1.99
C ASN A 21 -9.98 10.63 -3.18
N GLY A 22 -10.80 9.73 -3.69
CA GLY A 22 -11.74 10.04 -4.77
C GLY A 22 -12.92 10.86 -4.24
N MET A 23 -13.24 11.97 -4.91
CA MET A 23 -14.48 12.71 -4.64
C MET A 23 -15.69 11.89 -5.11
N ALA A 24 -16.77 11.93 -4.33
CA ALA A 24 -18.02 11.25 -4.68
C ALA A 24 -18.48 11.65 -6.09
N TYR A 25 -18.76 10.64 -6.93
CA TYR A 25 -19.22 10.76 -8.32
C TYR A 25 -18.20 11.28 -9.35
N ASP A 26 -16.97 11.60 -8.95
CA ASP A 26 -15.95 12.20 -9.85
C ASP A 26 -14.64 11.39 -9.87
N SER A 27 -14.33 10.61 -8.82
CA SER A 27 -13.14 9.77 -8.77
C SER A 27 -13.28 8.59 -7.82
N GLU A 28 -12.41 7.59 -7.99
CA GLU A 28 -12.34 6.42 -7.12
C GLU A 28 -11.40 6.69 -5.94
N THR A 29 -11.81 6.26 -4.75
CA THR A 29 -10.89 6.10 -3.63
C THR A 29 -10.07 4.84 -3.84
N ALA A 30 -8.75 4.95 -3.82
CA ALA A 30 -7.84 3.82 -4.06
C ALA A 30 -6.72 3.81 -3.03
N MET A 31 -6.25 2.62 -2.65
CA MET A 31 -5.04 2.46 -1.83
C MET A 31 -4.33 1.14 -2.07
N GLY A 32 -3.03 1.15 -1.80
CA GLY A 32 -2.12 0.02 -1.99
C GLY A 32 -0.83 0.43 -2.70
N PHE A 33 0.26 -0.25 -2.40
CA PHE A 33 1.56 -0.04 -3.03
C PHE A 33 2.41 -1.32 -2.97
N PRO A 34 2.99 -1.77 -4.11
CA PRO A 34 2.98 -1.11 -5.43
C PRO A 34 1.70 -1.33 -6.24
N LEU A 35 0.80 -2.22 -5.82
CA LEU A 35 -0.45 -2.49 -6.52
C LEU A 35 -1.63 -1.93 -5.72
N THR A 36 -2.72 -1.58 -6.40
CA THR A 36 -3.94 -1.16 -5.70
C THR A 36 -4.71 -2.38 -5.22
N PHE A 37 -4.67 -2.69 -3.93
CA PHE A 37 -5.45 -3.80 -3.37
C PHE A 37 -6.88 -3.42 -2.97
N TYR A 38 -7.16 -2.12 -2.81
CA TYR A 38 -8.48 -1.64 -2.46
C TYR A 38 -8.89 -0.47 -3.32
N LYS A 39 -10.10 -0.55 -3.86
CA LYS A 39 -10.77 0.54 -4.58
C LYS A 39 -12.22 0.66 -4.15
N MET A 40 -12.70 1.88 -4.02
CA MET A 40 -14.08 2.20 -3.73
C MET A 40 -14.51 3.40 -4.57
N GLY A 41 -15.73 3.37 -5.10
CA GLY A 41 -16.25 4.47 -5.89
C GLY A 41 -17.75 4.36 -6.07
N VAL A 42 -18.29 5.27 -6.87
CA VAL A 42 -19.70 5.24 -7.29
C VAL A 42 -19.74 5.16 -8.81
N GLY A 43 -20.52 4.23 -9.34
CA GLY A 43 -20.66 4.03 -10.78
C GLY A 43 -22.08 3.62 -11.15
N GLN A 44 -22.41 3.71 -12.43
CA GLN A 44 -23.72 3.27 -12.91
C GLN A 44 -23.78 1.74 -12.94
N SER A 45 -24.76 1.17 -12.25
CA SER A 45 -25.02 -0.26 -12.27
C SER A 45 -25.59 -0.68 -13.62
N LEU A 46 -24.94 -1.65 -14.28
CA LEU A 46 -25.43 -2.20 -15.55
C LEU A 46 -26.74 -2.99 -15.40
N ARG A 47 -27.12 -3.35 -14.16
CA ARG A 47 -28.30 -4.17 -13.86
C ARG A 47 -29.52 -3.33 -13.49
N THR A 48 -29.35 -2.31 -12.65
CA THR A 48 -30.45 -1.46 -12.17
C THR A 48 -30.53 -0.13 -12.92
N GLY A 49 -29.44 0.30 -13.58
CA GLY A 49 -29.33 1.60 -14.23
C GLY A 49 -29.10 2.76 -13.26
N GLU A 50 -29.10 2.50 -11.96
CA GLU A 50 -28.93 3.49 -10.88
C GLU A 50 -27.44 3.66 -10.51
N MET A 51 -27.12 4.79 -9.87
CA MET A 51 -25.79 5.03 -9.30
C MET A 51 -25.62 4.18 -8.03
N GLU A 52 -24.71 3.22 -8.07
CA GLU A 52 -24.42 2.32 -6.96
C GLU A 52 -22.95 2.48 -6.52
N GLN A 53 -22.74 2.38 -5.21
CA GLN A 53 -21.39 2.32 -4.65
C GLN A 53 -20.80 0.93 -4.90
N PHE A 54 -19.56 0.88 -5.36
CA PHE A 54 -18.82 -0.37 -5.49
C PHE A 54 -17.58 -0.36 -4.59
N THR A 55 -17.19 -1.56 -4.17
CA THR A 55 -15.94 -1.80 -3.44
C THR A 55 -15.27 -3.01 -4.05
N ASN A 56 -14.03 -2.84 -4.51
CA ASN A 56 -13.21 -3.90 -5.06
C ASN A 56 -12.01 -4.12 -4.14
N PHE A 57 -11.88 -5.34 -3.65
CA PHE A 57 -10.76 -5.76 -2.82
C PHE A 57 -10.05 -6.94 -3.49
N ASP A 58 -8.78 -6.76 -3.79
CA ASP A 58 -7.93 -7.78 -4.41
C ASP A 58 -6.94 -8.36 -3.38
N PRO A 59 -7.19 -9.57 -2.86
CA PRO A 59 -6.31 -10.20 -1.88
C PRO A 59 -4.95 -10.59 -2.46
N VAL A 60 -4.83 -10.77 -3.78
CA VAL A 60 -3.56 -11.08 -4.44
C VAL A 60 -2.68 -9.82 -4.44
N SER A 61 -3.24 -8.67 -4.81
CA SER A 61 -2.55 -7.38 -4.71
C SER A 61 -2.13 -7.08 -3.27
N LEU A 62 -3.01 -7.32 -2.29
CA LEU A 62 -2.65 -7.13 -0.87
C LEU A 62 -1.42 -7.98 -0.48
N SER A 63 -1.39 -9.23 -0.93
CA SER A 63 -0.28 -10.14 -0.63
C SER A 63 1.03 -9.66 -1.26
N ILE A 64 0.98 -9.13 -2.47
CA ILE A 64 2.14 -8.54 -3.16
C ILE A 64 2.63 -7.31 -2.41
N ASP A 65 1.74 -6.42 -2.00
CA ASP A 65 2.09 -5.20 -1.25
C ASP A 65 2.74 -5.50 0.10
N LEU A 66 2.28 -6.54 0.80
CA LEU A 66 2.91 -7.05 2.01
C LEU A 66 4.32 -7.58 1.73
N LEU A 67 4.50 -8.38 0.69
CA LEU A 67 5.82 -8.89 0.29
C LEU A 67 6.78 -7.76 -0.10
N SER A 68 6.30 -6.78 -0.85
CA SER A 68 7.07 -5.58 -1.21
C SER A 68 7.49 -4.79 0.03
N SER A 69 6.62 -4.66 1.02
CA SER A 69 6.94 -3.98 2.29
C SER A 69 8.03 -4.72 3.08
N ILE A 70 8.04 -6.05 3.06
CA ILE A 70 9.13 -6.86 3.65
C ILE A 70 10.45 -6.58 2.92
N LEU A 71 10.45 -6.57 1.59
CA LEU A 71 11.65 -6.31 0.79
C LEU A 71 12.21 -4.89 1.02
N ILE A 72 11.33 -3.88 1.11
CA ILE A 72 11.73 -2.51 1.42
C ILE A 72 12.32 -2.44 2.82
N PHE A 73 11.68 -3.06 3.81
CA PHE A 73 12.21 -3.12 5.16
C PHE A 73 13.62 -3.71 5.21
N LEU A 74 13.83 -4.87 4.55
CA LEU A 74 15.13 -5.54 4.50
C LEU A 74 16.18 -4.69 3.78
N SER A 75 15.80 -4.04 2.68
CA SER A 75 16.70 -3.17 1.92
C SER A 75 17.15 -1.97 2.76
N LEU A 76 16.22 -1.32 3.46
CA LEU A 76 16.54 -0.23 4.39
C LEU A 76 17.44 -0.71 5.51
N TYR A 77 17.11 -1.84 6.14
CA TYR A 77 17.92 -2.43 7.21
C TYR A 77 19.36 -2.72 6.74
N PHE A 78 19.52 -3.28 5.54
CA PHE A 78 20.83 -3.55 4.96
C PHE A 78 21.60 -2.26 4.67
N LEU A 79 20.96 -1.26 4.06
CA LEU A 79 21.56 0.05 3.78
C LEU A 79 22.00 0.77 5.05
N PHE A 80 21.17 0.80 6.08
CA PHE A 80 21.51 1.40 7.37
C PHE A 80 22.72 0.72 8.01
N ASN A 81 22.77 -0.61 8.00
CA ASN A 81 23.92 -1.35 8.54
C ASN A 81 25.19 -1.12 7.72
N MET A 82 25.08 -1.06 6.40
CA MET A 82 26.21 -0.75 5.51
C MET A 82 26.78 0.64 5.80
N LEU A 83 25.90 1.65 5.91
CA LEU A 83 26.28 3.03 6.24
C LEU A 83 26.93 3.12 7.63
N LEU A 84 26.37 2.45 8.63
CA LEU A 84 26.93 2.42 9.98
C LEU A 84 28.29 1.72 10.04
N ARG A 85 28.50 0.65 9.25
CA ARG A 85 29.80 -0.01 9.16
C ARG A 85 30.86 0.90 8.54
N ASN A 86 30.49 1.68 7.52
CA ASN A 86 31.40 2.61 6.86
C ASN A 86 31.82 3.77 7.79
N LYS A 87 30.91 4.23 8.66
CA LYS A 87 31.22 5.29 9.66
C LYS A 87 32.14 4.85 10.80
N ARG A 88 32.36 3.54 11.02
CA ARG A 88 33.30 3.05 12.05
C ARG A 88 34.73 2.85 11.53
N MET A 89 34.93 3.04 10.23
CA MET A 89 36.22 2.84 9.55
C MET A 89 36.95 4.17 9.29
N PHE A 90 36.32 5.30 9.63
CA PHE A 90 36.88 6.65 9.72
C PHE A 90 36.87 7.12 11.17
#